data_AF-A0ABD1WKU2-F1
#
_entry.id   AF-A0ABD1WKU2-F1
#
_cell.length_a   1.000
_cell.length_b   1.000
_cell.length_c   1.000
_cell.angle_alpha   90.00
_cell.angle_beta   90.00
_cell.angle_gamma   90.00
#
_symmetry.space_group_name_H-M   'P 1'
#
loop_
_entity.id
_entity.type
_entity.pdbx_description
1 polymer ?
#
loop_
_entity_poly.entity_id
_entity_poly.type
_entity_poly.pdbx_seq_one_letter_code
_entity_poly.pdbx_strand_id
1 'polypeptide(L)'
;MAINSPQTCETPVSQSKNVRNDDLQNKSLVFDASVLQHESNIPSQFIWPDHEKPCANPTELRVPLVDFGGFLSGDTTAATEASKIVGEACQKHGFFLVANHGVDAKLISDAHLYMDQFFEQPLHEKQKAQRKLGEHCGIC
;
A
#
# COMPACT_ATOMS: atom_id res chain seq x y z
N MET A 1 74.68 10.43 24.17
CA MET A 1 74.32 9.02 24.43
C MET A 1 72.80 8.97 24.33
N ALA A 2 72.23 8.55 23.19
CA ALA A 2 72.03 7.15 22.76
C ALA A 2 71.23 6.40 23.83
N ILE A 3 70.03 5.87 23.59
CA ILE A 3 69.65 4.89 22.56
C ILE A 3 68.11 4.72 22.52
N ASN A 4 67.57 4.33 21.36
CA ASN A 4 66.17 3.90 21.14
C ASN A 4 65.97 2.39 21.42
N SER A 5 64.77 2.06 21.95
CA SER A 5 63.92 0.85 21.81
C SER A 5 64.45 -0.52 22.30
N PRO A 6 63.59 -1.40 22.89
CA PRO A 6 62.61 -2.18 22.11
C PRO A 6 61.18 -2.26 22.72
N GLN A 7 60.25 -2.66 21.84
CA GLN A 7 58.84 -2.92 22.05
C GLN A 7 58.58 -4.19 22.89
N THR A 8 57.63 -4.13 23.82
CA THR A 8 56.76 -5.27 24.16
C THR A 8 55.33 -4.75 24.31
N CYS A 9 54.46 -5.21 23.40
CA CYS A 9 53.02 -5.02 23.49
C CYS A 9 52.47 -6.14 24.38
N GLU A 10 51.94 -5.81 25.55
CA GLU A 10 51.04 -6.70 26.29
C GLU A 10 49.68 -6.05 26.50
N THR A 11 48.66 -6.80 26.10
CA THR A 11 47.23 -6.50 26.10
C THR A 11 46.66 -6.38 27.52
N PRO A 12 45.65 -5.51 27.73
CA PRO A 12 44.57 -5.81 28.65
C PRO A 12 43.28 -6.05 27.85
N VAL A 13 42.70 -7.22 28.09
CA VAL A 13 41.34 -7.63 27.68
C VAL A 13 40.29 -6.78 28.42
N SER A 14 39.10 -6.67 27.80
CA SER A 14 37.79 -6.27 28.38
C SER A 14 37.39 -4.83 28.05
N GLN A 15 36.24 -4.50 27.46
CA GLN A 15 35.01 -5.23 27.16
C GLN A 15 34.33 -4.48 26.00
N SER A 16 33.87 -5.23 24.99
CA SER A 16 33.01 -4.69 23.93
C SER A 16 31.70 -4.23 24.57
N LYS A 17 31.41 -2.93 24.53
CA LYS A 17 30.06 -2.43 24.77
C LYS A 17 29.21 -2.86 23.59
N ASN A 18 28.52 -3.98 23.77
CA ASN A 18 27.51 -4.49 22.87
C ASN A 18 26.36 -3.47 22.84
N VAL A 19 26.42 -2.51 21.92
CA VAL A 19 25.27 -1.67 21.59
C VAL A 19 24.28 -2.62 20.92
N ARG A 20 23.20 -2.93 21.64
CA ARG A 20 22.12 -3.79 21.15
C ARG A 20 21.59 -3.21 19.83
N ASN A 21 21.48 -4.05 18.82
CA ASN A 21 20.93 -3.73 17.49
C ASN A 21 19.45 -3.31 17.51
N ASP A 22 18.83 -3.16 18.68
CA ASP A 22 17.41 -2.85 18.85
C ASP A 22 17.09 -1.34 18.69
N ASP A 23 18.09 -0.45 18.78
CA ASP A 23 17.87 1.01 18.76
C ASP A 23 17.76 1.63 17.34
N LEU A 24 17.98 0.87 16.26
CA LEU A 24 17.77 1.35 14.88
C LEU A 24 16.36 1.08 14.33
N GLN A 25 15.55 0.26 14.99
CA GLN A 25 14.26 -0.19 14.44
C GLN A 25 13.09 0.78 14.64
N ASN A 26 13.28 1.88 15.37
CA ASN A 26 12.20 2.83 15.68
C ASN A 26 12.44 4.23 15.08
N LYS A 27 12.89 4.30 13.83
CA LYS A 27 12.85 5.55 13.07
C LYS A 27 11.52 5.59 12.32
N SER A 28 10.69 6.59 12.63
CA SER A 28 9.45 6.86 11.89
C SER A 28 9.78 6.93 10.39
N LEU A 29 9.25 5.99 9.62
CA LEU A 29 9.38 6.01 8.18
C LEU A 29 8.52 7.15 7.64
N VAL A 30 9.17 8.14 7.03
CA VAL A 30 8.50 9.10 6.17
C VAL A 30 8.51 8.51 4.77
N PHE A 31 7.34 8.17 4.24
CA PHE A 31 7.22 7.68 2.88
C PHE A 31 7.28 8.86 1.90
N ASP A 32 8.45 9.07 1.30
CA ASP A 32 8.61 9.99 0.17
C ASP A 32 8.89 9.19 -1.10
N ALA A 33 7.87 9.06 -1.96
CA ALA A 33 7.98 8.33 -3.22
C ALA A 33 9.10 8.87 -4.12
N SER A 34 9.38 10.17 -4.08
CA SER A 34 10.41 10.79 -4.91
C SER A 34 11.82 10.31 -4.56
N VAL A 35 12.04 9.97 -3.29
CA VAL A 35 13.29 9.42 -2.76
C VAL A 35 13.30 7.91 -2.93
N LEU A 36 12.25 7.22 -2.47
CA LEU A 36 12.20 5.75 -2.39
C LEU A 36 12.24 5.05 -3.74
N GLN A 37 11.76 5.68 -4.83
CA GLN A 37 11.85 5.11 -6.18
C GLN A 37 13.29 4.90 -6.67
N HIS A 38 14.26 5.57 -6.07
CA HIS A 38 15.68 5.47 -6.44
C HIS A 38 16.46 4.50 -5.53
N GLU A 39 15.83 3.95 -4.49
CA GLU A 39 16.45 2.99 -3.58
C GLU A 39 16.58 1.62 -4.25
N SER A 40 17.74 0.98 -4.10
CA SER A 40 18.00 -0.34 -4.67
C SER A 40 17.40 -1.49 -3.86
N ASN A 41 17.03 -1.25 -2.60
CA ASN A 41 16.44 -2.25 -1.72
C ASN A 41 15.09 -1.77 -1.19
N ILE A 42 14.12 -2.68 -1.18
CA ILE A 42 12.80 -2.41 -0.58
C ILE A 42 12.97 -2.37 0.95
N PRO A 43 12.51 -1.32 1.66
CA PRO A 43 12.57 -1.29 3.12
C PRO A 43 11.81 -2.47 3.73
N SER A 44 12.33 -3.04 4.81
CA SER A 44 11.78 -4.27 5.42
C SER A 44 10.32 -4.11 5.86
N GLN A 45 9.88 -2.89 6.18
CA GLN A 45 8.50 -2.56 6.55
C GLN A 45 7.49 -2.74 5.39
N PHE A 46 7.95 -2.81 4.13
CA PHE A 46 7.12 -3.09 2.96
C PHE A 46 7.21 -4.55 2.48
N ILE A 47 7.96 -5.40 3.18
CA ILE A 47 8.08 -6.83 2.85
C ILE A 47 7.07 -7.60 3.70
N TRP A 48 6.10 -8.26 3.04
CA TRP A 48 5.16 -9.13 3.75
C TRP A 48 5.87 -10.27 4.48
N PRO A 49 5.47 -10.61 5.71
CA PRO A 49 5.92 -11.82 6.40
C PRO A 49 5.66 -13.07 5.54
N ASP A 50 6.53 -14.08 5.64
CA ASP A 50 6.45 -15.29 4.81
C ASP A 50 5.09 -16.01 4.87
N HIS A 51 4.40 -15.93 6.02
CA HIS A 51 3.10 -16.56 6.23
C HIS A 51 1.90 -15.74 5.70
N GLU A 52 2.11 -14.47 5.32
CA GLU A 52 1.11 -13.61 4.68
C GLU A 52 1.33 -13.52 3.16
N LYS A 53 2.46 -14.02 2.65
CA LYS A 53 2.75 -14.01 1.22
C LYS A 53 1.68 -14.77 0.44
N PRO A 54 1.29 -14.27 -0.75
CA PRO A 54 0.35 -14.99 -1.62
C PRO A 54 0.81 -16.42 -1.89
N CYS A 55 -0.14 -17.35 -1.99
CA CYS A 55 0.16 -18.70 -2.41
C CYS A 55 0.72 -18.71 -3.84
N ALA A 56 1.67 -19.60 -4.12
CA ALA A 56 2.33 -19.66 -5.43
C ALA A 56 1.36 -20.01 -6.58
N ASN A 57 0.24 -20.68 -6.27
CA ASN A 57 -0.77 -21.10 -7.24
C ASN A 57 -2.17 -20.66 -6.75
N PRO A 58 -2.54 -19.38 -6.93
CA PRO A 58 -3.85 -18.92 -6.54
C PRO A 58 -4.93 -19.45 -7.47
N THR A 59 -6.09 -19.80 -6.91
CA THR A 59 -7.28 -20.10 -7.71
C THR A 59 -7.86 -18.79 -8.25
N GLU A 60 -8.11 -18.73 -9.55
CA GLU A 60 -8.73 -17.57 -10.18
C GLU A 60 -10.22 -17.48 -9.80
N LEU A 61 -10.63 -16.32 -9.29
CA LEU A 61 -12.03 -16.02 -9.01
C LEU A 61 -12.71 -15.49 -10.28
N ARG A 62 -13.72 -16.21 -10.79
CA ARG A 62 -14.56 -15.69 -11.87
C ARG A 62 -15.53 -14.65 -11.34
N VAL A 63 -15.22 -13.39 -11.59
CA VAL A 63 -16.06 -12.25 -11.17
C VAL A 63 -17.09 -11.94 -12.25
N PRO A 64 -18.40 -11.94 -11.94
CA PRO A 64 -19.42 -11.60 -12.92
C PRO A 64 -19.45 -10.09 -13.21
N LEU A 65 -19.67 -9.73 -14.46
CA LEU A 65 -19.98 -8.37 -14.90
C LEU A 65 -21.50 -8.21 -15.01
N VAL A 66 -22.08 -7.27 -14.28
CA VAL A 66 -23.52 -7.02 -14.24
C VAL A 66 -23.85 -5.74 -15.01
N ASP A 67 -24.72 -5.85 -16.02
CA ASP A 67 -25.20 -4.71 -16.80
C ASP A 67 -26.40 -4.05 -16.11
N PHE A 68 -26.26 -2.78 -15.73
CA PHE A 68 -27.31 -2.00 -15.08
C PHE A 68 -28.13 -1.15 -16.07
N GLY A 69 -27.81 -1.13 -17.36
CA GLY A 69 -28.49 -0.30 -18.35
C GLY A 69 -29.99 -0.64 -18.48
N GLY A 70 -30.31 -1.94 -18.50
CA GLY A 70 -31.71 -2.40 -18.50
C GLY A 70 -32.46 -2.03 -17.21
N PHE A 71 -31.80 -2.16 -16.06
CA PHE A 71 -32.35 -1.73 -14.78
C PHE A 71 -32.68 -0.22 -14.76
N LEU A 72 -31.75 0.62 -15.22
CA LEU A 72 -31.91 2.08 -15.25
C LEU A 72 -32.93 2.58 -16.27
N SER A 73 -33.20 1.79 -17.33
CA SER A 73 -34.20 2.10 -18.35
C SER A 73 -35.61 1.57 -18.01
N GLY A 74 -35.77 0.86 -16.88
CA GLY A 74 -37.05 0.33 -16.43
C GLY A 74 -37.44 -1.03 -17.04
N ASP A 75 -36.50 -1.74 -17.66
CA ASP A 75 -36.72 -3.12 -18.10
C ASP A 75 -36.75 -4.07 -16.89
N THR A 76 -37.94 -4.57 -16.57
CA THR A 76 -38.18 -5.45 -15.44
C THR A 76 -37.46 -6.81 -15.56
N THR A 77 -37.26 -7.30 -16.79
CA THR A 77 -36.57 -8.56 -17.05
C THR A 77 -35.07 -8.40 -16.83
N ALA A 78 -34.48 -7.34 -17.36
CA ALA A 78 -33.08 -7.01 -17.12
C ALA A 78 -32.79 -6.73 -15.64
N ALA A 79 -33.69 -5.98 -14.96
CA ALA A 79 -33.59 -5.75 -13.52
C ALA A 79 -33.62 -7.05 -12.69
N THR A 80 -34.49 -7.99 -13.07
CA THR A 80 -34.59 -9.31 -12.41
C THR A 80 -33.30 -10.11 -12.58
N GLU A 81 -32.76 -10.16 -13.80
CA GLU A 81 -31.51 -10.89 -14.07
C GLU A 81 -30.32 -10.26 -13.36
N ALA A 82 -30.18 -8.92 -13.39
CA ALA A 82 -29.13 -8.22 -12.66
C ALA A 82 -29.19 -8.52 -11.15
N SER A 83 -30.39 -8.47 -10.56
CA SER A 83 -30.61 -8.77 -9.13
C SER A 83 -30.23 -10.21 -8.79
N LYS A 84 -30.54 -11.17 -9.66
CA LYS A 84 -30.16 -12.57 -9.49
C LYS A 84 -28.64 -12.74 -9.51
N ILE A 85 -27.95 -12.17 -10.50
CA ILE A 85 -26.49 -12.28 -10.62
C ILE A 85 -25.80 -11.64 -9.40
N VAL A 86 -26.25 -10.46 -8.97
CA VAL A 86 -25.74 -9.81 -7.75
C VAL A 86 -25.96 -10.69 -6.53
N GLY A 87 -27.17 -11.24 -6.35
CA GLY A 87 -27.50 -12.12 -5.23
C GLY A 87 -26.62 -13.37 -5.19
N GLU A 88 -26.35 -13.99 -6.34
CA GLU A 88 -25.46 -15.14 -6.43
C GLU A 88 -24.01 -14.79 -6.13
N ALA A 89 -23.50 -13.68 -6.67
CA ALA A 89 -22.14 -13.21 -6.43
C ALA A 89 -21.93 -12.91 -4.93
N CYS A 90 -22.88 -12.23 -4.30
CA CYS A 90 -22.88 -11.92 -2.88
C CYS A 90 -22.86 -13.18 -2.00
N GLN A 91 -23.63 -14.21 -2.37
CA GLN A 91 -23.67 -15.47 -1.62
C GLN A 91 -22.41 -16.32 -1.80
N LYS A 92 -21.79 -16.30 -2.97
CA LYS A 92 -20.63 -17.15 -3.29
C LYS A 92 -19.31 -16.54 -2.82
N HIS A 93 -19.08 -15.26 -3.08
CA HIS A 93 -17.78 -14.62 -2.85
C HIS A 93 -17.82 -13.12 -2.51
N GLY A 94 -18.98 -12.46 -2.58
CA GLY A 94 -19.12 -11.06 -2.16
C GLY A 94 -18.60 -10.01 -3.15
N PHE A 95 -18.34 -10.38 -4.42
CA PHE A 95 -17.67 -9.48 -5.36
C PHE A 95 -18.26 -9.55 -6.77
N PHE A 96 -18.46 -8.42 -7.46
CA PHE A 96 -18.94 -8.35 -8.83
C PHE A 96 -18.53 -7.02 -9.47
N LEU A 97 -18.49 -6.96 -10.79
CA LEU A 97 -18.26 -5.74 -11.56
C LEU A 97 -19.61 -5.20 -12.06
N VAL A 98 -19.71 -3.88 -12.27
CA VAL A 98 -20.91 -3.25 -12.81
C VAL A 98 -20.57 -2.48 -14.07
N ALA A 99 -21.34 -2.70 -15.13
CA ALA A 99 -21.31 -1.92 -16.37
C ALA A 99 -22.61 -1.10 -16.51
N ASN A 100 -22.57 -0.04 -17.31
CA ASN A 100 -23.72 0.83 -17.59
C ASN A 100 -24.42 1.31 -16.30
N HIS A 101 -23.65 1.61 -15.26
CA HIS A 101 -24.14 2.04 -13.94
C HIS A 101 -24.72 3.47 -13.94
N GLY A 102 -24.70 4.18 -15.08
CA GLY A 102 -25.25 5.53 -15.21
C GLY A 102 -24.43 6.64 -14.56
N VAL A 103 -23.21 6.34 -14.09
CA VAL A 103 -22.27 7.37 -13.63
C VAL A 103 -21.59 7.96 -14.86
N ASP A 104 -21.60 9.27 -14.95
CA ASP A 104 -21.05 10.01 -16.07
C ASP A 104 -19.55 9.71 -16.28
N ALA A 105 -19.17 9.42 -17.52
CA ALA A 105 -17.80 9.04 -17.86
C ALA A 105 -16.80 10.19 -17.64
N LYS A 106 -17.23 11.44 -17.81
CA LYS A 106 -16.39 12.61 -17.52
C LYS A 106 -16.14 12.72 -16.02
N LEU A 107 -17.14 12.46 -15.17
CA LEU A 107 -16.93 12.45 -13.71
C LEU A 107 -15.88 11.41 -13.29
N ILE A 108 -15.91 10.20 -13.87
CA ILE A 108 -14.91 9.16 -13.61
C ILE A 108 -13.52 9.63 -14.07
N SER A 109 -13.43 10.17 -15.28
CA SER A 109 -12.18 10.70 -15.82
C SER A 109 -11.60 11.84 -14.99
N ASP A 110 -12.45 12.78 -14.55
CA ASP A 110 -12.04 13.90 -13.69
C ASP A 110 -11.57 13.39 -12.33
N ALA A 111 -12.21 12.36 -11.76
CA ALA A 111 -11.80 11.76 -10.49
C ALA A 111 -10.39 11.12 -10.58
N HIS A 112 -10.11 10.39 -11.66
CA HIS A 112 -8.76 9.88 -11.92
C HIS A 112 -7.75 11.02 -12.09
N LEU A 113 -8.08 12.02 -12.91
CA LEU A 113 -7.21 13.18 -13.13
C LEU A 113 -6.85 13.89 -11.82
N TYR A 114 -7.82 14.17 -10.95
CA TYR A 114 -7.56 14.86 -9.68
C TYR A 114 -6.81 13.99 -8.67
N MET A 115 -7.03 12.67 -8.69
CA MET A 115 -6.25 11.74 -7.88
C MET A 115 -4.78 11.76 -8.31
N ASP A 116 -4.50 11.66 -9.60
CA ASP A 116 -3.13 11.72 -10.15
C ASP A 116 -2.47 13.04 -9.80
N GLN A 117 -3.15 14.17 -10.08
CA GLN A 117 -2.65 15.51 -9.76
C GLN A 117 -2.31 15.68 -8.28
N PHE A 118 -3.12 15.13 -7.38
CA PHE A 118 -2.86 15.20 -5.94
C PHE A 118 -1.62 14.36 -5.55
N PHE A 119 -1.53 13.11 -6.01
CA PHE A 119 -0.44 12.23 -5.61
C PHE A 119 0.91 12.58 -6.26
N GLU A 120 0.90 13.29 -7.38
CA GLU A 120 2.07 13.90 -8.03
C GLU A 120 2.64 15.12 -7.30
N GLN A 121 1.89 15.74 -6.37
CA GLN A 121 2.39 16.87 -5.61
C GLN A 121 3.59 16.49 -4.72
N PRO A 122 4.49 17.45 -4.40
CA PRO A 122 5.53 17.27 -3.41
C PRO A 122 4.97 16.79 -2.06
N LEU A 123 5.74 15.98 -1.33
CA LEU A 123 5.28 15.38 -0.07
C LEU A 123 4.74 16.42 0.93
N HIS A 124 5.39 17.56 1.08
CA HIS A 124 4.99 18.62 2.01
C HIS A 124 3.61 19.21 1.69
N GLU A 125 3.20 19.24 0.42
CA GLU A 125 1.87 19.68 0.01
C GLU A 125 0.82 18.64 0.39
N LYS A 126 1.09 17.35 0.12
CA LYS A 126 0.21 16.23 0.50
C LYS A 126 0.02 16.13 2.01
N GLN A 127 1.08 16.41 2.79
CA GLN A 127 1.05 16.40 4.25
C GLN A 127 0.19 17.53 4.86
N LYS A 128 -0.25 18.52 4.08
CA LYS A 128 -1.28 19.47 4.55
C LYS A 128 -2.62 18.77 4.82
N ALA A 129 -2.86 17.63 4.17
CA ALA A 129 -4.00 16.75 4.42
C ALA A 129 -3.67 15.60 5.40
N GLN A 130 -2.57 15.70 6.16
CA GLN A 130 -2.17 14.65 7.11
C GLN A 130 -3.23 14.49 8.20
N ARG A 131 -3.61 13.24 8.44
CA ARG A 131 -4.57 12.87 9.48
C ARG A 131 -4.02 13.18 10.88
N LYS A 132 -4.81 13.84 11.72
CA LYS A 132 -4.44 14.05 13.14
C LYS A 132 -4.75 12.83 13.99
N LEU A 133 -4.16 12.77 15.18
CA LEU A 133 -4.44 11.72 16.14
C LEU A 133 -5.94 11.69 16.49
N GLY A 134 -6.56 10.51 16.33
CA GLY A 134 -7.99 10.32 16.58
C GLY A 134 -8.90 10.61 15.38
N GLU A 135 -8.38 11.13 14.28
CA GLU A 135 -9.14 11.28 13.03
C GLU A 135 -9.09 9.97 12.21
N HIS A 136 -10.05 9.82 11.28
CA HIS A 136 -10.16 8.63 10.41
C HIS A 136 -9.93 8.94 8.92
N CYS A 137 -9.75 10.20 8.54
CA CYS A 137 -9.54 10.64 7.16
C CYS A 137 -8.26 11.47 7.02
N GLY A 138 -7.71 11.54 5.81
CA GLY A 138 -6.46 12.24 5.50
C GLY A 138 -5.34 11.29 5.06
N ILE A 139 -4.18 11.88 4.75
CA ILE A 139 -2.95 11.17 4.36
C ILE A 139 -2.26 10.61 5.61
N CYS A 140 -1.82 9.35 5.52
CA CYS A 140 -1.04 8.67 6.54
C CYS A 140 0.46 8.99 6.41
#